data_AF-A0A953X1U2-F1
#
_entry.id   AF-A0A953X1U2-F1
#
_cell.length_a   1.000
_cell.length_b   1.000
_cell.length_c   1.000
_cell.angle_alpha   90.00
_cell.angle_beta   90.00
_cell.angle_gamma   90.00
#
_symmetry.space_group_name_H-M   'P 1'
#
loop_
_entity.id
_entity.type
_entity.pdbx_description
1 polymer ?
#
loop_
_entity_poly.entity_id
_entity_poly.type
_entity_poly.pdbx_seq_one_letter_code
_entity_poly.pdbx_strand_id
1 'polypeptide(L)'
;MAEETKARLVIIAAGGTGGHMFPARAFADEMRARGWTVGLISDRRGLHYATDFPAEWKHEVQAASPNFREPWTLPSAFLKIQSGIRT
;
A
#
# COMPACT_ATOMS: atom_id res chain seq x y z
N MET A 1 24.18 -9.58 28.01
CA MET A 1 24.07 -9.35 26.56
C MET A 1 22.61 -9.06 26.29
N ALA A 2 22.26 -7.80 26.03
CA ALA A 2 20.88 -7.43 25.78
C ALA A 2 20.50 -7.91 24.38
N GLU A 3 19.55 -8.82 24.32
CA GLU A 3 18.94 -9.24 23.07
C GLU A 3 18.30 -8.01 22.44
N GLU A 4 18.89 -7.51 21.35
CA GLU A 4 18.36 -6.43 20.54
C GLU A 4 16.99 -6.91 20.03
N THR A 5 15.95 -6.61 20.81
CA THR A 5 14.59 -7.06 20.53
C THR A 5 14.15 -6.33 19.28
N LYS A 6 14.29 -6.99 18.13
CA LYS A 6 13.89 -6.46 16.83
C LYS A 6 12.44 -6.00 16.94
N ALA A 7 12.22 -4.70 16.88
CA ALA A 7 10.89 -4.12 17.02
C ALA A 7 9.94 -4.78 16.01
N ARG A 8 8.78 -5.24 16.50
CA ARG A 8 7.83 -5.99 15.67
C ARG A 8 7.28 -5.04 14.60
N LEU A 9 7.53 -5.37 13.34
CA LEU A 9 7.15 -4.56 12.18
C LEU A 9 5.98 -5.21 11.45
N VAL A 10 4.97 -4.41 11.11
CA VAL A 10 3.90 -4.79 10.19
C VAL A 10 3.84 -3.79 9.04
N ILE A 11 3.79 -4.31 7.82
CA ILE A 11 3.66 -3.51 6.60
C ILE A 11 2.30 -3.80 6.00
N ILE A 12 1.49 -2.75 5.83
CA ILE A 12 0.13 -2.83 5.32
C ILE A 12 0.17 -2.36 3.87
N ALA A 13 -0.13 -3.25 2.94
CA ALA A 13 -0.33 -2.91 1.53
C ALA A 13 -1.82 -2.73 1.28
N ALA A 14 -2.27 -1.47 1.25
CA ALA A 14 -3.67 -1.12 1.04
C ALA A 14 -3.76 0.07 0.08
N GLY A 15 -4.64 0.00 -0.91
CA GLY A 15 -4.81 1.04 -1.93
C GLY A 15 -6.24 1.09 -2.48
N GLY A 16 -6.49 2.01 -3.40
CA GLY A 16 -7.83 2.26 -3.93
C GLY A 16 -8.62 3.32 -3.16
N THR A 17 -9.92 3.11 -2.92
CA THR A 17 -10.81 4.06 -2.23
C THR A 17 -10.98 3.72 -0.74
N GLY A 18 -11.77 4.52 -0.01
CA GLY A 18 -12.04 4.35 1.42
C GLY A 18 -12.46 2.94 1.87
N GLY A 19 -13.09 2.14 1.01
CA GLY A 19 -13.56 0.79 1.35
C GLY A 19 -12.45 -0.19 1.80
N HIS A 20 -11.22 -0.03 1.29
CA HIS A 20 -10.06 -0.83 1.73
C HIS A 20 -9.18 -0.06 2.72
N MET A 21 -9.15 1.27 2.62
CA MET A 21 -8.32 2.12 3.48
C MET A 21 -8.85 2.20 4.91
N PHE A 22 -10.16 2.18 5.11
CA PHE A 22 -10.79 2.20 6.44
C PHE A 22 -10.51 0.94 7.28
N PRO A 23 -10.71 -0.30 6.78
CA PRO A 23 -10.34 -1.49 7.55
C PRO A 23 -8.82 -1.60 7.75
N ALA A 24 -8.02 -1.20 6.76
CA ALA A 24 -6.56 -1.12 6.90
C ALA A 24 -6.14 -0.16 8.02
N ARG A 25 -6.85 0.97 8.15
CA ARG A 25 -6.65 1.95 9.22
C ARG A 25 -6.95 1.34 10.59
N ALA A 26 -8.11 0.70 10.76
CA ALA A 26 -8.49 0.07 12.03
C ALA A 26 -7.47 -1.00 12.45
N PHE A 27 -6.99 -1.81 11.50
CA PHE A 27 -5.93 -2.78 11.75
C PHE A 27 -4.62 -2.11 12.17
N ALA A 28 -4.23 -1.02 11.52
CA ALA A 28 -3.03 -0.26 11.84
C ALA A 28 -3.07 0.34 13.25
N ASP A 29 -4.21 0.91 13.66
CA ASP A 29 -4.40 1.42 15.03
C ASP A 29 -4.23 0.31 16.07
N GLU A 30 -4.80 -0.88 15.82
CA GLU A 30 -4.69 -2.04 16.72
C GLU A 30 -3.25 -2.57 16.81
N MET A 31 -2.54 -2.66 15.69
CA MET A 31 -1.13 -3.10 15.70
C MET A 31 -0.24 -2.09 16.44
N ARG A 32 -0.47 -0.81 16.24
CA ARG A 32 0.23 0.25 16.98
C ARG A 32 -0.08 0.20 18.48
N ALA A 33 -1.33 -0.05 18.86
CA ALA A 33 -1.72 -0.25 20.26
C ALA A 33 -1.01 -1.45 20.91
N ARG A 34 -0.68 -2.48 20.11
CA ARG A 34 0.12 -3.64 20.53
C ARG A 34 1.64 -3.40 20.55
N GLY A 35 2.08 -2.17 20.28
CA GLY A 35 3.50 -1.80 20.26
C GLY A 35 4.25 -2.21 19.00
N TRP A 36 3.55 -2.41 17.88
CA TRP A 36 4.19 -2.69 16.60
C TRP A 36 4.51 -1.40 15.85
N THR A 37 5.64 -1.40 15.15
CA THR A 37 5.93 -0.41 14.11
C THR A 37 5.06 -0.71 12.89
N VAL A 38 4.36 0.31 12.38
CA VAL A 38 3.46 0.17 11.24
C VAL A 38 3.98 0.94 10.04
N GLY A 39 4.09 0.27 8.89
CA GLY A 39 4.34 0.88 7.58
C GLY A 39 3.14 0.76 6.66
N LEU A 40 2.96 1.72 5.75
CA LEU A 40 1.93 1.70 4.72
C LEU A 40 2.56 1.71 3.32
N ILE A 41 2.11 0.82 2.45
CA ILE A 41 2.39 0.85 1.01
C ILE A 41 1.05 1.06 0.28
N SER A 42 0.96 2.11 -0.53
CA SER A 42 -0.29 2.50 -1.19
C SER A 42 -0.06 3.14 -2.57
N ASP A 43 -1.09 3.19 -3.40
CA ASP A 43 -1.08 3.92 -4.68
C ASP A 43 -1.51 5.39 -4.48
N ARG A 44 -1.26 6.25 -5.48
CA ARG A 44 -1.62 7.68 -5.43
C ARG A 44 -3.07 7.96 -4.99
N ARG A 45 -4.01 7.08 -5.36
CA ARG A 45 -5.42 7.19 -4.95
C ARG A 45 -5.62 6.82 -3.48
N GLY A 46 -5.05 5.70 -3.03
CA GLY A 46 -5.11 5.27 -1.64
C GLY A 46 -4.45 6.28 -0.69
N LEU A 47 -3.36 6.92 -1.12
CA LEU A 47 -2.71 7.99 -0.35
C LEU A 47 -3.61 9.20 -0.09
N HIS A 48 -4.53 9.52 -1.00
CA HIS A 48 -5.52 10.58 -0.78
C HIS A 48 -6.46 10.28 0.39
N TYR A 49 -6.73 8.99 0.63
CA TYR A 49 -7.51 8.51 1.78
C TYR A 49 -6.62 8.16 2.99
N ALA A 50 -5.29 8.26 2.85
CA ALA A 50 -4.33 7.89 3.87
C ALA A 50 -3.73 9.07 4.63
N THR A 51 -4.24 10.30 4.47
CA THR A 51 -3.71 11.52 5.12
C THR A 51 -3.44 11.29 6.60
N ASP A 52 -4.43 10.78 7.33
CA ASP A 52 -4.31 10.53 8.78
C ASP A 52 -3.82 9.13 9.14
N PHE A 53 -3.51 8.26 8.17
CA PHE A 53 -3.19 6.84 8.42
C PHE A 53 -2.03 6.67 9.42
N PRO A 54 -2.15 5.79 10.44
CA PRO A 54 -1.31 5.72 11.64
C PRO A 54 -0.08 4.84 11.36
N ALA A 55 0.62 5.15 10.27
CA ALA A 55 1.87 4.53 9.88
C ALA A 55 3.03 5.48 10.19
N GLU A 56 4.14 4.91 10.64
CA GLU A 56 5.41 5.62 10.87
C GLU A 56 6.03 6.08 9.54
N TRP A 57 5.84 5.29 8.48
CA TRP A 57 6.25 5.63 7.13
C TRP A 57 5.19 5.20 6.11
N LYS A 58 5.15 5.93 4.98
CA LYS A 58 4.24 5.68 3.86
C LYS A 58 5.08 5.63 2.58
N HIS A 59 4.90 4.60 1.78
CA HIS A 59 5.57 4.45 0.49
C HIS A 59 4.53 4.42 -0.65
N GLU A 60 4.68 5.34 -1.60
CA GLU A 60 3.87 5.37 -2.81
C GLU A 60 4.40 4.35 -3.82
N VAL A 61 3.55 3.45 -4.27
CA VAL A 61 3.83 2.55 -5.39
C VAL A 61 3.02 2.95 -6.61
N GLN A 62 3.65 2.93 -7.78
CA GLN A 62 2.96 3.16 -9.03
C GLN A 62 2.05 1.97 -9.35
N ALA A 63 0.76 2.11 -9.09
CA ALA A 63 -0.25 1.13 -9.48
C ALA A 63 -1.00 1.59 -10.73
N ALA A 64 -1.10 0.71 -11.73
CA ALA A 64 -2.01 0.85 -12.86
C ALA A 64 -3.22 -0.05 -12.64
N SER A 65 -4.44 0.50 -12.65
CA SER A 65 -5.67 -0.31 -12.60
C SER A 65 -6.08 -0.72 -14.02
N PRO A 66 -6.26 -2.01 -14.31
CA PRO A 66 -6.80 -2.43 -15.60
C PRO A 66 -8.25 -1.94 -15.74
N ASN A 67 -8.50 -1.05 -16.69
CA ASN A 67 -9.82 -0.49 -16.95
C ASN A 67 -10.64 -1.48 -17.79
N PHE A 68 -11.39 -2.38 -17.12
CA PHE A 68 -12.25 -3.37 -17.78
C PHE A 68 -13.39 -2.78 -18.64
N ARG A 69 -13.63 -1.46 -18.56
CA ARG A 69 -14.62 -0.77 -19.41
C ARG A 69 -14.12 -0.48 -20.83
N GLU A 70 -12.82 -0.53 -21.06
CA GLU A 70 -12.21 -0.25 -22.36
C GLU A 70 -11.27 -1.40 -22.75
N PRO A 71 -11.83 -2.52 -23.25
CA PRO A 71 -11.04 -3.73 -23.57
C PRO A 71 -9.96 -3.49 -24.64
N TRP A 72 -10.06 -2.41 -25.41
CA TRP A 72 -9.03 -2.01 -26.38
C TRP A 72 -7.74 -1.50 -25.72
N THR A 73 -7.75 -1.14 -24.42
CA THR A 73 -6.55 -0.68 -23.69
C THR A 73 -5.64 -1.82 -23.21
N LEU A 74 -6.10 -3.07 -23.30
CA LEU A 74 -5.36 -4.25 -22.84
C LEU A 74 -3.99 -4.47 -23.54
N PRO A 75 -3.84 -4.25 -24.86
CA PRO A 75 -2.56 -4.40 -25.55
C PRO A 75 -1.51 -3.37 -25.10
N SER A 76 -1.91 -2.12 -24.86
CA SER A 76 -0.98 -1.07 -24.42
C SER A 76 -0.57 -1.24 -22.95
N ALA A 77 -1.48 -1.75 -22.11
CA ALA A 77 -1.17 -2.14 -20.73
C ALA A 77 -0.14 -3.28 -20.68
N PHE A 78 -0.27 -4.29 -21.56
CA PHE A 78 0.68 -5.40 -21.66
C PHE A 78 2.10 -4.93 -22.05
N LEU A 79 2.21 -4.08 -23.08
CA LEU A 79 3.50 -3.52 -23.50
C LEU A 79 4.17 -2.70 -22.39
N LYS A 80 3.37 -1.94 -21.63
CA LYS A 80 3.87 -1.11 -20.53
C LYS A 80 4.39 -1.95 -19.35
N ILE A 81 3.72 -3.05 -19.01
CA ILE A 81 4.19 -4.00 -17.98
C ILE A 81 5.52 -4.63 -18.43
N GLN A 82 5.62 -5.03 -19.69
CA GLN A 82 6.83 -5.68 -20.21
C GLN A 82 8.04 -4.75 -20.27
N SER A 83 7.83 -3.43 -20.44
CA SER A 83 8.92 -2.44 -20.37
C SER A 83 9.49 -2.23 -18.96
N GLY A 84 8.74 -2.54 -17.90
CA GLY A 84 9.19 -2.36 -16.51
C GLY A 84 10.00 -3.51 -15.93
N ILE A 85 10.03 -4.68 -16.60
CA ILE A 85 10.75 -5.89 -16.16
C ILE A 85 12.22 -5.89 -16.64
N ARG A 86 12.64 -4.83 -17.36
CA ARG A 86 13.97 -4.72 -18.00
C ARG A 86 14.85 -3.59 -17.46
N THR A 87 14.52 -3.00 -16.31
CA THR A 87 15.36 -1.98 -15.65
C THR A 87 15.72 -2.40 -14.25
#